data_AF-A0A2W2KBU6-F1
#
_entry.id   AF-A0A2W2KBU6-F1
#
_cell.length_a   1.000
_cell.length_b   1.000
_cell.length_c   1.000
_cell.angle_alpha   90.00
_cell.angle_beta   90.00
_cell.angle_gamma   90.00
#
_symmetry.space_group_name_H-M   'P 1'
#
loop_
_entity.id
_entity.type
_entity.pdbx_description
1 polymer ?
#
loop_
_entity_poly.entity_id
_entity_poly.type
_entity_poly.pdbx_seq_one_letter_code
_entity_poly.pdbx_strand_id
1 'polypeptide(L)'
;MAHRTGTVPRATWATRWAGALLCLAVAVIHVLDQGGVTVTRDPYYVGVAYHVLEVAAVVAAVLLLAGLVRAGWLLAIGVAVGPLLGYILSRGPGLPDYSDDIGNWTEPLGLVSLAVEGALLLLSVPLFLRSVRRRTLA
;
A
#
# COMPACT_ATOMS: atom_id res chain seq x y z
N MET A 1 15.23 41.74 -3.17
CA MET A 1 14.95 40.45 -2.51
C MET A 1 14.12 39.59 -3.44
N ALA A 2 14.72 38.59 -4.08
CA ALA A 2 14.01 37.72 -5.02
C ALA A 2 13.27 36.62 -4.26
N HIS A 3 11.94 36.66 -4.29
CA HIS A 3 11.07 35.61 -3.76
C HIS A 3 11.25 34.38 -4.65
N ARG A 4 12.09 33.42 -4.26
CA ARG A 4 12.15 32.11 -4.92
C ARG A 4 10.85 31.38 -4.62
N THR A 5 9.89 31.46 -5.53
CA THR A 5 8.77 30.51 -5.60
C THR A 5 9.37 29.15 -5.98
N GLY A 6 9.71 28.35 -4.97
CA GLY A 6 10.19 27.00 -5.15
C GLY A 6 9.08 26.15 -5.77
N THR A 7 9.01 26.09 -7.10
CA THR A 7 8.15 25.14 -7.79
C THR A 7 8.71 23.75 -7.52
N VAL A 8 8.12 23.04 -6.57
CA VAL A 8 8.36 21.61 -6.38
C VAL A 8 8.18 20.97 -7.77
N PRO A 9 9.20 20.28 -8.34
CA PRO A 9 9.19 19.90 -9.75
C PRO A 9 7.92 19.15 -10.11
N ARG A 10 7.29 19.47 -11.25
CA ARG A 10 6.00 18.86 -11.65
C ARG A 10 6.01 17.32 -11.61
N ALA A 11 7.16 16.72 -11.92
CA ALA A 11 7.33 15.27 -11.84
C ALA A 11 7.18 14.69 -10.42
N THR A 12 7.50 15.45 -9.37
CA THR A 12 7.43 14.99 -7.98
C THR A 12 6.03 15.04 -7.38
N TRP A 13 5.17 15.96 -7.81
CA TRP A 13 3.75 15.89 -7.39
C TRP A 13 3.06 14.73 -8.08
N ALA A 14 3.30 14.52 -9.38
CA ALA A 14 2.69 13.43 -10.14
C ALA A 14 2.97 12.06 -9.50
N THR A 15 4.22 11.78 -9.10
CA THR A 15 4.54 10.52 -8.43
C THR A 15 3.91 10.39 -7.05
N ARG A 16 3.86 11.47 -6.26
CA ARG A 16 3.22 11.47 -4.94
C ARG A 16 1.72 11.19 -5.05
N TRP A 17 1.04 11.80 -6.01
CA TRP A 17 -0.37 11.54 -6.28
C TRP A 17 -0.62 10.13 -6.79
N ALA A 18 0.22 9.63 -7.71
CA ALA A 18 0.13 8.25 -8.17
C ALA A 18 0.29 7.26 -7.01
N GLY A 19 1.29 7.46 -6.14
CA GLY A 19 1.48 6.63 -4.95
C GLY A 19 0.31 6.70 -3.97
N ALA A 20 -0.23 7.91 -3.73
CA ALA A 20 -1.39 8.09 -2.87
C ALA A 20 -2.64 7.39 -3.42
N LEU A 21 -2.93 7.55 -4.71
CA LEU A 21 -4.06 6.89 -5.37
C LEU A 21 -3.94 5.36 -5.34
N LEU A 22 -2.74 4.83 -5.57
CA LEU A 22 -2.47 3.39 -5.46
C LEU A 22 -2.67 2.88 -4.02
N CYS A 23 -2.20 3.62 -3.01
CA CYS A 23 -2.47 3.26 -1.61
C CYS A 23 -3.98 3.24 -1.31
N LEU A 24 -4.72 4.28 -1.74
CA LEU A 24 -6.16 4.32 -1.55
C LEU A 24 -6.88 3.19 -2.29
N ALA A 25 -6.41 2.81 -3.48
CA ALA A 25 -6.93 1.65 -4.20
C ALA A 25 -6.72 0.35 -3.42
N VAL A 26 -5.55 0.14 -2.80
CA VAL A 26 -5.31 -1.01 -1.90
C VAL A 26 -6.32 -1.00 -0.74
N ALA A 27 -6.51 0.14 -0.07
CA ALA A 27 -7.48 0.24 1.02
C ALA A 27 -8.90 -0.12 0.56
N VAL A 28 -9.36 0.42 -0.57
CA VAL A 28 -10.70 0.12 -1.10
C VAL A 28 -10.85 -1.35 -1.44
N ILE A 29 -9.87 -1.96 -2.10
CA ILE A 29 -9.91 -3.38 -2.46
C ILE A 29 -10.05 -4.25 -1.20
N HIS A 30 -9.27 -3.95 -0.16
CA HIS A 30 -9.29 -4.74 1.08
C HIS A 30 -10.57 -4.53 1.90
N VAL A 31 -11.11 -3.31 1.90
CA VAL A 31 -12.44 -3.05 2.49
C VAL A 31 -13.50 -3.88 1.78
N LEU A 32 -13.47 -3.93 0.45
CA LEU A 32 -14.43 -4.73 -0.32
C LEU A 32 -14.25 -6.23 -0.06
N ASP A 33 -13.01 -6.71 -0.05
CA ASP A 33 -12.67 -8.11 0.13
C ASP A 33 -13.02 -8.65 1.54
N GLN A 34 -12.95 -7.82 2.58
CA GLN A 34 -13.41 -8.22 3.91
C GLN A 34 -14.92 -8.08 4.13
N GLY A 35 -15.66 -7.49 3.18
CA GLY A 35 -17.12 -7.31 3.27
C GLY A 35 -17.59 -5.93 3.76
N GLY A 36 -16.71 -4.94 3.83
CA GLY A 36 -17.03 -3.54 4.14
C GLY A 36 -16.34 -3.00 5.41
N VAL A 37 -16.44 -1.69 5.62
CA VAL A 37 -15.72 -0.96 6.68
C VAL A 37 -16.15 -1.31 8.12
N THR A 38 -17.32 -1.90 8.29
CA THR A 38 -17.86 -2.31 9.61
C THR A 38 -17.75 -3.82 9.85
N VAL A 39 -17.25 -4.58 8.88
CA VAL A 39 -17.09 -6.03 8.98
C VAL A 39 -15.66 -6.31 9.42
N THR A 40 -15.49 -7.33 10.26
CA THR A 40 -14.18 -7.87 10.62
C THR A 40 -14.17 -9.34 10.24
N ARG A 41 -13.25 -9.72 9.36
CA ARG A 41 -13.13 -11.09 8.84
C ARG A 41 -12.74 -12.09 9.94
N ASP A 42 -13.30 -13.29 9.87
CA ASP A 42 -12.90 -14.44 10.69
C ASP A 42 -11.81 -15.25 9.96
N PRO A 43 -10.75 -15.74 10.65
CA PRO A 43 -10.47 -15.58 12.08
C PRO A 43 -10.11 -14.14 12.43
N TYR A 44 -10.44 -13.73 13.66
CA TYR A 44 -10.34 -12.33 14.11
C TYR A 44 -8.99 -11.66 13.81
N TYR A 45 -7.87 -12.38 13.91
CA TYR A 45 -6.55 -11.82 13.65
C TYR A 45 -6.35 -11.44 12.16
N VAL A 46 -7.00 -12.15 11.22
CA VAL A 46 -7.03 -11.80 9.80
C VAL A 46 -7.81 -10.51 9.64
N GLY A 47 -9.02 -10.40 10.21
CA GLY A 47 -9.79 -9.16 10.19
C GLY A 47 -9.03 -7.95 10.75
N VAL A 48 -8.29 -8.13 11.85
CA VAL A 48 -7.39 -7.08 12.38
C VAL A 48 -6.31 -6.69 11.36
N ALA A 49 -5.71 -7.66 10.67
CA ALA A 49 -4.71 -7.40 9.65
C ALA A 49 -5.28 -6.57 8.47
N TYR A 50 -6.52 -6.86 8.04
CA TYR A 50 -7.22 -6.04 7.04
C TYR A 50 -7.37 -4.58 7.51
N HIS A 51 -7.92 -4.36 8.70
CA HIS A 51 -8.09 -2.99 9.22
C HIS A 51 -6.76 -2.24 9.38
N VAL A 52 -5.71 -2.92 9.85
CA VAL A 52 -4.36 -2.32 9.95
C VAL A 52 -3.85 -1.90 8.58
N LEU A 53 -3.99 -2.77 7.57
CA LEU A 53 -3.59 -2.48 6.19
C LEU A 53 -4.35 -1.28 5.62
N GLU A 54 -5.67 -1.23 5.79
CA GLU A 54 -6.54 -0.15 5.30
C GLU A 54 -6.15 1.21 5.91
N VAL A 55 -5.98 1.25 7.23
CA VAL A 55 -5.55 2.46 7.93
C VAL A 55 -4.13 2.84 7.48
N ALA A 56 -3.20 1.89 7.39
CA ALA A 56 -1.84 2.13 6.94
C ALA A 56 -1.79 2.69 5.52
N ALA A 57 -2.63 2.19 4.62
CA ALA A 57 -2.76 2.67 3.25
C ALA A 57 -3.26 4.12 3.20
N VAL A 58 -4.29 4.48 3.97
CA VAL A 58 -4.76 5.87 4.08
C VAL A 58 -3.68 6.78 4.66
N VAL A 59 -3.00 6.34 5.72
CA VAL A 59 -1.90 7.09 6.33
C VAL A 59 -0.76 7.28 5.33
N ALA A 60 -0.38 6.26 4.56
CA ALA A 60 0.65 6.35 3.53
C ALA A 60 0.29 7.42 2.48
N ALA A 61 -0.96 7.42 2.01
CA ALA A 61 -1.47 8.44 1.08
C ALA A 61 -1.36 9.85 1.70
N VAL A 62 -1.81 10.04 2.94
CA VAL A 62 -1.73 11.32 3.64
C VAL A 62 -0.29 11.79 3.79
N LEU A 63 0.65 10.92 4.20
CA LEU A 63 2.06 11.24 4.34
C LEU A 63 2.68 11.68 3.00
N LEU A 64 2.36 10.97 1.91
CA LEU A 64 2.81 11.32 0.57
C LEU A 64 2.27 12.69 0.15
N LEU A 65 0.99 13.00 0.38
CA LEU A 65 0.39 14.29 0.02
C LEU A 65 0.84 15.43 0.94
N ALA A 66 1.14 15.17 2.20
CA ALA A 66 1.69 16.14 3.17
C ALA A 66 3.17 16.45 2.93
N GLY A 67 3.87 15.69 2.07
CA GLY A 67 5.28 15.93 1.72
C GLY A 67 6.27 15.21 2.63
N LEU A 68 5.77 14.36 3.53
CA LEU A 68 6.57 13.46 4.36
C LEU A 68 7.01 12.23 3.55
N VAL A 69 7.66 12.49 2.40
CA VAL A 69 7.85 11.51 1.32
C VAL A 69 8.63 10.27 1.73
N ARG A 70 9.63 10.39 2.61
CA ARG A 70 10.39 9.22 3.08
C ARG A 70 9.52 8.26 3.88
N ALA A 71 8.76 8.79 4.83
CA ALA A 71 7.86 8.00 5.66
C ALA A 71 6.71 7.44 4.81
N GLY A 72 6.13 8.26 3.93
CA GLY A 72 5.08 7.84 3.01
C GLY A 72 5.52 6.71 2.08
N TRP A 73 6.70 6.80 1.46
CA TRP A 73 7.20 5.73 0.59
C TRP A 73 7.56 4.46 1.36
N LEU A 74 8.11 4.57 2.57
CA LEU A 74 8.39 3.40 3.39
C LEU A 74 7.11 2.66 3.77
N LEU A 75 6.08 3.40 4.20
CA LEU A 75 4.80 2.82 4.56
C LEU A 75 4.08 2.23 3.34
N ALA A 76 4.15 2.89 2.18
CA ALA A 76 3.62 2.39 0.92
C ALA A 76 4.26 1.05 0.49
N ILE A 77 5.56 0.85 0.75
CA ILE A 77 6.21 -0.46 0.53
C ILE A 77 5.57 -1.52 1.42
N GLY A 78 5.34 -1.22 2.70
CA GLY A 78 4.65 -2.13 3.61
C GLY A 78 3.21 -2.46 3.16
N VAL A 79 2.47 -1.44 2.72
CA VAL A 79 1.11 -1.57 2.18
C VAL A 79 1.05 -2.43 0.92
N ALA A 80 2.11 -2.44 0.10
CA ALA A 80 2.18 -3.32 -1.06
C ALA A 80 2.64 -4.74 -0.69
N VAL A 81 3.68 -4.88 0.14
CA VAL A 81 4.26 -6.19 0.50
C VAL A 81 3.34 -7.01 1.40
N GLY A 82 2.64 -6.37 2.34
CA GLY A 82 1.76 -7.05 3.29
C GLY A 82 0.73 -7.96 2.61
N PRO A 83 -0.17 -7.42 1.77
CA PRO A 83 -1.18 -8.22 1.09
C PRO A 83 -0.62 -9.15 0.00
N LEU A 84 0.50 -8.82 -0.66
CA LEU A 84 1.22 -9.78 -1.51
C LEU A 84 1.60 -11.05 -0.75
N LEU A 85 2.17 -10.88 0.45
CA LEU A 85 2.50 -12.01 1.34
C LEU A 85 1.23 -12.70 1.84
N GLY A 86 0.22 -11.94 2.23
CA GLY A 86 -1.08 -12.46 2.65
C GLY A 86 -1.70 -13.36 1.57
N TYR A 87 -1.67 -12.92 0.31
CA TYR A 87 -2.17 -13.66 -0.84
C TYR A 87 -1.46 -14.99 -1.02
N ILE A 88 -0.12 -14.98 -0.99
CA ILE A 88 0.71 -16.18 -1.17
C ILE A 88 0.50 -17.16 -0.01
N LEU A 89 0.47 -16.65 1.23
CA LEU A 89 0.33 -17.49 2.42
C LEU A 89 -1.06 -18.10 2.53
N SER A 90 -2.13 -17.32 2.28
CA SER A 90 -3.49 -17.85 2.37
C SER A 90 -3.82 -18.88 1.28
N ARG A 91 -3.27 -18.70 0.08
CA ARG A 91 -3.55 -19.57 -1.08
C ARG A 91 -2.57 -20.71 -1.27
N GLY A 92 -1.40 -20.62 -0.65
CA GLY A 92 -0.38 -21.66 -0.64
C GLY A 92 -0.53 -22.59 0.56
N PRO A 93 0.25 -22.39 1.65
CA PRO A 93 0.18 -23.24 2.82
C PRO A 93 -1.10 -23.07 3.66
N GLY A 94 -1.83 -21.97 3.48
CA GLY A 94 -2.87 -21.52 4.41
C GLY A 94 -2.28 -20.75 5.60
N LEU A 95 -3.16 -20.14 6.37
CA LEU A 95 -2.83 -19.47 7.65
C LEU A 95 -3.52 -20.23 8.80
N PRO A 96 -3.06 -20.08 10.06
CA PRO A 96 -3.71 -20.72 11.21
C PRO A 96 -5.21 -20.39 11.26
N ASP A 97 -6.06 -21.41 11.33
CA ASP A 97 -7.52 -21.25 11.35
C ASP A 97 -8.09 -20.45 10.13
N TYR A 98 -7.33 -20.38 9.03
CA TYR A 98 -7.72 -19.70 7.80
C TYR A 98 -7.17 -20.46 6.58
N SER A 99 -7.94 -21.43 6.11
CA SER A 99 -7.56 -22.35 5.02
C SER A 99 -8.51 -22.31 3.82
N ASP A 100 -9.58 -21.51 3.89
CA ASP A 100 -10.66 -21.56 2.91
C ASP A 100 -10.23 -21.10 1.51
N ASP A 101 -9.16 -20.30 1.44
CA ASP A 101 -8.61 -19.78 0.19
C ASP A 101 -7.49 -20.64 -0.42
N ILE A 102 -7.14 -21.79 0.17
CA ILE A 102 -6.06 -22.64 -0.37
C ILE A 102 -6.39 -23.06 -1.81
N GLY A 103 -5.45 -22.80 -2.73
CA GLY A 103 -5.61 -23.09 -4.15
C GLY A 103 -6.41 -22.05 -4.94
N ASN A 104 -7.05 -21.07 -4.30
CA ASN A 104 -7.85 -20.03 -4.97
C ASN A 104 -6.98 -18.91 -5.58
N TRP A 105 -6.06 -19.27 -6.47
CA TRP A 105 -5.07 -18.36 -7.09
C TRP A 105 -5.63 -17.44 -8.17
N THR A 106 -6.86 -17.66 -8.62
CA THR A 106 -7.48 -16.92 -9.72
C THR A 106 -8.68 -16.09 -9.28
N GLU A 107 -8.86 -15.90 -7.97
CA GLU A 107 -9.90 -15.03 -7.42
C GLU A 107 -9.82 -13.64 -8.08
N PRO A 108 -10.85 -13.19 -8.82
CA PRO A 108 -10.79 -11.97 -9.60
C PRO A 108 -10.38 -10.73 -8.79
N LEU A 109 -10.94 -10.53 -7.60
CA LEU A 109 -10.60 -9.37 -6.76
C LEU A 109 -9.15 -9.45 -6.27
N GLY A 110 -8.68 -10.66 -5.96
CA GLY A 110 -7.31 -10.94 -5.58
C GLY A 110 -6.31 -10.61 -6.69
N LEU A 111 -6.60 -10.98 -7.95
CA LEU A 111 -5.77 -10.62 -9.11
C LEU A 111 -5.69 -9.11 -9.34
N VAL A 112 -6.81 -8.39 -9.15
CA VAL A 112 -6.83 -6.93 -9.19
C VAL A 112 -5.95 -6.34 -8.08
N SER A 113 -6.03 -6.89 -6.87
CA SER A 113 -5.19 -6.48 -5.74
C SER A 113 -3.70 -6.65 -6.06
N LEU A 114 -3.30 -7.83 -6.57
CA LEU A 114 -1.92 -8.10 -6.97
C LEU A 114 -1.39 -7.09 -7.99
N ALA A 115 -2.21 -6.69 -8.97
CA ALA A 115 -1.81 -5.70 -9.96
C ALA A 115 -1.58 -4.32 -9.34
N VAL A 116 -2.47 -3.88 -8.45
CA VAL A 116 -2.38 -2.60 -7.75
C VAL A 116 -1.18 -2.57 -6.80
N GLU A 117 -1.01 -3.61 -5.99
CA GLU A 117 0.10 -3.77 -5.05
C GLU A 117 1.44 -3.87 -5.78
N GLY A 118 1.49 -4.64 -6.88
CA GLY A 118 2.68 -4.74 -7.73
C GLY A 118 3.08 -3.38 -8.31
N ALA A 119 2.11 -2.61 -8.83
CA ALA A 119 2.36 -1.25 -9.30
C ALA A 119 2.84 -0.32 -8.18
N LEU A 120 2.21 -0.40 -7.00
CA LEU A 120 2.61 0.39 -5.83
C LEU A 120 4.03 0.04 -5.39
N LEU A 121 4.40 -1.24 -5.38
CA LEU A 121 5.73 -1.70 -5.00
C LEU A 121 6.80 -1.21 -5.99
N LEU A 122 6.55 -1.38 -7.29
CA LEU A 122 7.44 -0.93 -8.36
C LEU A 122 7.66 0.59 -8.35
N LEU A 123 6.64 1.35 -7.96
CA LEU A 123 6.75 2.81 -7.82
C LEU A 123 7.46 3.23 -6.52
N SER A 124 7.09 2.63 -5.39
CA SER A 124 7.50 3.08 -4.06
C SER A 124 8.96 2.75 -3.74
N VAL A 125 9.47 1.58 -4.11
CA VAL A 125 10.84 1.16 -3.80
C VAL A 125 11.89 2.12 -4.38
N PRO A 126 11.89 2.44 -5.70
CA PRO A 126 12.89 3.36 -6.25
C PRO A 126 12.79 4.77 -5.67
N LEU A 127 11.57 5.24 -5.37
CA LEU A 127 11.34 6.58 -4.82
C LEU A 127 11.76 6.68 -3.35
N PHE A 128 11.56 5.63 -2.57
CA PHE A 128 12.10 5.52 -1.21
C PHE A 128 13.63 5.59 -1.23
N LEU A 129 14.29 4.77 -2.06
CA LEU A 129 15.75 4.74 -2.17
C LEU A 129 16.33 6.11 -2.59
N ARG A 130 15.68 6.79 -3.55
CA ARG A 130 16.04 8.17 -3.94
C ARG A 130 15.89 9.16 -2.79
N SER A 131 14.86 9.02 -1.97
CA SER A 131 14.63 9.90 -0.80
C SER A 131 15.71 9.73 0.28
N VAL A 132 16.21 8.51 0.48
CA VAL A 132 17.31 8.22 1.42
C VAL A 132 18.61 8.84 0.91
N ARG A 133 18.97 8.64 -0.36
CA ARG A 133 20.22 9.14 -0.94
C ARG A 133 20.34 10.67 -0.87
N ARG A 134 19.23 11.41 -1.04
CA ARG A 134 19.22 12.88 -0.93
C ARG A 134 19.54 13.38 0.47
N ARG A 135 19.24 12.61 1.52
CA ARG A 135 19.55 12.98 2.91
C ARG A 135 21.03 12.77 3.26
N THR A 136 21.67 11.75 2.68
CA THR A 136 23.09 11.47 2.94
C THR A 136 24.03 12.49 2.30
N LEU A 137 23.56 13.21 1.26
CA LEU A 137 24.34 14.20 0.53
C LEU A 137 24.09 15.65 0.99
N ALA A 138 23.20 15.87 1.95
CA ALA A 138 22.84 17.17 2.51
C ALA A 138 23.37 17.29 3.94
#